data_AF-A0A0M9AFV6-F1
#
_entry.id   AF-A0A0M9AFV6-F1
#
_cell.length_a   1.000
_cell.length_b   1.000
_cell.length_c   1.000
_cell.angle_alpha   90.00
_cell.angle_beta   90.00
_cell.angle_gamma   90.00
#
_symmetry.space_group_name_H-M   'P 1'
#
loop_
_entity.id
_entity.type
_entity.pdbx_description
1 polymer ?
#
loop_
_entity_poly.entity_id
_entity_poly.type
_entity_poly.pdbx_seq_one_letter_code
_entity_poly.pdbx_strand_id
1 'polypeptide(L)'
;MVAVAEEHGVAIATEKLKYLRKSRRGDGSGRAFRHKQHRFAYRSLLEKIHSLARKRGVEVLEVSPQDTSTIGMLKYAPGLSLSKDVAAAYVIGRRALGFEEKLPKGYEALLKDESFLREARSFYEARMAQLQRERKEEKNPYLKRRWSRELRRIQSALASLSSPWGSPGSWKGVTEGRNPSGAHPWRVLRVGLFLPLLGLEVPRDLSPLKPILHGSWEGWKVGSGPHPGGGPGCANVHFY
;
A
#
# COMPACT_ATOMS: atom_id res chain seq x y z
N MET A 1 -0.10 23.73 -9.24
CA MET A 1 -1.34 23.16 -8.66
C MET A 1 -2.43 24.21 -8.56
N VAL A 2 -2.32 25.22 -7.68
CA VAL A 2 -3.38 26.25 -7.56
C VAL A 2 -3.62 27.01 -8.86
N ALA A 3 -2.56 27.46 -9.55
CA ALA A 3 -2.71 28.12 -10.84
C ALA A 3 -3.41 27.26 -11.91
N VAL A 4 -3.12 25.96 -11.94
CA VAL A 4 -3.78 25.02 -12.88
C VAL A 4 -5.25 24.85 -12.54
N ALA A 5 -5.57 24.76 -11.25
CA ALA A 5 -6.96 24.64 -10.79
C ALA A 5 -7.78 25.91 -11.09
N GLU A 6 -7.16 27.08 -10.89
CA GLU A 6 -7.73 28.39 -11.24
C GLU A 6 -8.00 28.52 -12.74
N GLU A 7 -7.02 28.18 -13.58
CA GLU A 7 -7.14 28.19 -15.05
C GLU A 7 -8.29 27.31 -15.56
N HIS A 8 -8.47 26.14 -14.95
CA HIS A 8 -9.51 25.19 -15.38
C HIS A 8 -10.85 25.38 -14.64
N GLY A 9 -10.94 26.33 -13.70
CA GLY A 9 -12.14 26.56 -12.90
C GLY A 9 -12.53 25.36 -12.01
N VAL A 10 -11.56 24.59 -11.52
CA VAL A 10 -11.80 23.36 -10.74
C VAL A 10 -11.35 23.49 -9.29
N ALA A 11 -12.01 22.73 -8.40
CA ALA A 11 -11.59 22.60 -7.00
C ALA A 11 -10.37 21.67 -6.85
N ILE A 12 -9.67 21.81 -5.72
CA ILE A 12 -8.55 20.95 -5.34
C ILE A 12 -8.99 19.99 -4.25
N ALA A 13 -8.74 18.70 -4.43
CA ALA A 13 -8.92 17.69 -3.39
C ALA A 13 -7.58 17.37 -2.68
N THR A 14 -7.59 17.35 -1.35
CA THR A 14 -6.42 17.00 -0.53
C THR A 14 -6.76 16.00 0.57
N GLU A 15 -5.80 15.15 0.93
CA GLU A 15 -5.94 14.26 2.08
C GLU A 15 -5.85 15.01 3.41
N LYS A 16 -6.78 14.74 4.32
CA LYS A 16 -6.74 15.25 5.70
C LYS A 16 -5.75 14.48 6.57
N LEU A 17 -4.47 14.82 6.45
CA LEU A 17 -3.37 14.15 7.16
C LEU A 17 -2.74 15.05 8.22
N LYS A 18 -2.67 14.56 9.46
CA LYS A 18 -2.01 15.26 10.57
C LYS A 18 -0.49 15.29 10.41
N TYR A 19 0.09 14.15 10.02
CA TYR A 19 1.53 14.01 9.78
C TYR A 19 1.83 12.85 8.84
N LEU A 20 3.01 12.88 8.20
CA LEU A 20 3.56 11.71 7.52
C LEU A 20 4.47 10.94 8.46
N ARG A 21 4.30 9.61 8.52
CA ARG A 21 5.16 8.75 9.33
C ARG A 21 6.61 8.88 8.88
N LYS A 22 7.45 9.45 9.74
CA LYS A 22 8.89 9.58 9.47
C LYS A 22 9.62 8.27 9.76
N SER A 23 10.55 7.93 8.89
CA SER A 23 11.48 6.82 9.11
C SER A 23 12.45 7.12 10.25
N ARG A 24 12.92 6.09 10.93
CA ARG A 24 13.83 6.17 12.08
C ARG A 24 15.11 5.39 11.81
N ARG A 25 16.21 5.74 12.50
CA ARG A 25 17.44 4.93 12.41
C ARG A 25 17.13 3.49 12.84
N GLY A 26 17.56 2.51 12.04
CA GLY A 26 17.33 1.09 12.31
C GLY A 26 16.01 0.52 11.78
N ASP A 27 15.16 1.32 11.13
CA ASP A 27 13.92 0.84 10.50
C ASP A 27 14.10 0.27 9.08
N GLY A 28 15.33 0.27 8.57
CA GLY A 28 15.72 -0.22 7.24
C GLY A 28 15.74 0.83 6.15
N SER A 29 15.30 2.06 6.43
CA SER A 29 15.46 3.17 5.50
C SER A 29 16.95 3.50 5.26
N GLY A 30 17.30 3.89 4.05
CA GLY A 30 18.62 4.43 3.75
C GLY A 30 18.83 5.81 4.38
N ARG A 31 20.07 6.17 4.75
CA ARG A 31 20.39 7.49 5.33
C ARG A 31 19.93 8.65 4.44
N ALA A 32 20.19 8.56 3.14
CA ALA A 32 19.79 9.57 2.16
C ALA A 32 18.26 9.75 2.08
N PHE A 33 17.51 8.65 2.06
CA PHE A 33 16.04 8.69 2.08
C PHE A 33 15.51 9.32 3.37
N ARG A 34 16.04 8.94 4.53
CA ARG A 34 15.65 9.56 5.81
C ARG A 34 15.86 11.07 5.77
N HIS A 35 17.01 11.52 5.29
CA HIS A 35 17.31 12.95 5.24
C HIS A 35 16.30 13.71 4.36
N LYS A 36 15.99 13.19 3.17
CA LYS A 36 14.95 13.75 2.29
C LYS A 36 13.58 13.76 2.98
N GLN A 37 13.18 12.64 3.58
CA GLN A 37 11.88 12.51 4.24
C GLN A 37 11.73 13.43 5.46
N HIS A 38 12.78 13.59 6.26
CA HIS A 38 12.75 14.42 7.46
C HIS A 38 12.70 15.92 7.15
N ARG A 39 13.30 16.34 6.02
CA ARG A 39 13.23 17.70 5.49
C ARG A 39 11.88 18.03 4.83
N PHE A 40 11.10 17.02 4.45
CA PHE A 40 9.81 17.24 3.80
C PHE A 40 8.76 17.72 4.81
N ALA A 41 8.46 19.02 4.77
CA ALA A 41 7.48 19.68 5.64
C ALA A 41 6.06 19.58 5.06
N TYR A 42 5.48 18.38 5.09
CA TYR A 42 4.17 18.09 4.50
C TYR A 42 3.05 19.02 4.98
N ARG A 43 2.97 19.26 6.30
CA ARG A 43 1.95 20.14 6.89
C ARG A 43 2.07 21.57 6.38
N SER A 44 3.28 22.13 6.40
CA SER A 44 3.52 23.49 5.90
C SER A 44 3.27 23.62 4.41
N LEU A 45 3.51 22.56 3.62
CA LEU A 45 3.15 22.54 2.21
C LEU A 45 1.63 22.60 2.02
N LEU A 46 0.86 21.77 2.74
CA LEU A 46 -0.60 21.80 2.68
C LEU A 46 -1.17 23.15 3.13
N GLU A 47 -0.71 23.70 4.25
CA GLU A 47 -1.15 25.00 4.76
C GLU A 47 -0.92 26.12 3.74
N LYS A 48 0.23 26.11 3.05
CA LYS A 48 0.53 27.06 1.97
C LYS A 48 -0.37 26.87 0.76
N ILE A 49 -0.63 25.63 0.35
CA ILE A 49 -1.56 25.31 -0.74
C ILE A 49 -2.96 25.85 -0.41
N HIS A 50 -3.47 25.54 0.78
CA HIS A 50 -4.80 25.98 1.24
C HIS A 50 -4.89 27.51 1.31
N SER A 51 -3.85 28.17 1.86
CA SER A 51 -3.80 29.63 1.94
C SER A 51 -3.77 30.28 0.56
N LEU A 52 -3.00 29.72 -0.37
CA LEU A 52 -2.90 30.24 -1.74
C LEU A 52 -4.19 30.01 -2.53
N ALA A 53 -4.81 28.84 -2.39
CA ALA A 53 -6.07 28.52 -3.02
C ALA A 53 -7.18 29.49 -2.58
N ARG A 54 -7.30 29.72 -1.26
CA ARG A 54 -8.26 30.70 -0.70
C ARG A 54 -8.05 32.11 -1.27
N LYS A 55 -6.80 32.56 -1.38
CA LYS A 55 -6.47 33.89 -1.95
C LYS A 55 -6.84 34.02 -3.43
N ARG A 56 -6.85 32.91 -4.17
CA ARG A 56 -7.18 32.85 -5.61
C ARG A 56 -8.61 32.39 -5.89
N GLY A 57 -9.46 32.33 -4.87
CA GLY A 57 -10.85 31.87 -5.02
C GLY A 57 -11.00 30.40 -5.41
N VAL A 58 -9.95 29.57 -5.26
CA VAL A 58 -9.99 28.14 -5.55
C VAL A 58 -10.43 27.38 -4.30
N GLU A 59 -11.51 26.60 -4.43
CA GLU A 59 -12.01 25.76 -3.34
C GLU A 59 -11.06 24.58 -3.08
N VAL A 60 -10.89 24.24 -1.79
CA VAL A 60 -10.13 23.06 -1.37
C VAL A 60 -11.00 22.15 -0.51
N LEU A 61 -11.13 20.90 -0.94
CA LEU A 61 -11.84 19.85 -0.24
C LEU A 61 -10.86 18.92 0.46
N GLU A 62 -11.08 18.69 1.75
CA GLU A 62 -10.31 17.73 2.54
C GLU A 62 -11.05 16.39 2.63
N VAL A 63 -10.40 15.30 2.25
CA VAL A 63 -10.97 13.94 2.29
C VAL A 63 -10.22 13.03 3.24
N SER A 64 -10.87 11.95 3.68
CA SER A 64 -10.22 10.92 4.48
C SER A 64 -9.02 10.31 3.73
N PRO A 65 -7.83 10.19 4.36
CA PRO A 65 -6.66 9.56 3.74
C PRO A 65 -6.68 8.02 3.81
N GLN A 66 -7.70 7.43 4.42
CA GLN A 66 -7.76 6.01 4.72
C GLN A 66 -7.62 5.14 3.47
N ASP A 67 -6.54 4.36 3.39
CA ASP A 67 -6.31 3.35 2.36
C ASP A 67 -6.34 3.87 0.90
N THR A 68 -6.21 5.18 0.67
CA THR A 68 -6.25 5.81 -0.68
C THR A 68 -5.26 5.17 -1.65
N SER A 69 -4.02 4.98 -1.21
CA SER A 69 -2.97 4.32 -1.99
C SER A 69 -3.28 2.85 -2.28
N THR A 70 -3.81 2.11 -1.30
CA THR A 70 -4.13 0.69 -1.47
C THR A 70 -5.31 0.51 -2.43
N ILE A 71 -6.36 1.32 -2.28
CA ILE A 71 -7.52 1.33 -3.18
C ILE A 71 -7.08 1.74 -4.59
N GLY A 72 -6.27 2.79 -4.71
CA GLY A 72 -5.73 3.24 -6.00
C GLY A 72 -4.99 2.12 -6.72
N MET A 73 -4.06 1.45 -6.03
CA MET A 73 -3.27 0.35 -6.61
C MET A 73 -4.10 -0.88 -6.96
N LEU A 74 -5.12 -1.23 -6.18
CA LEU A 74 -5.89 -2.45 -6.42
C LEU A 74 -7.04 -2.24 -7.40
N LYS A 75 -7.74 -1.11 -7.32
CA LYS A 75 -8.97 -0.87 -8.09
C LYS A 75 -8.71 -0.14 -9.40
N TYR A 76 -7.90 0.92 -9.37
CA TYR A 76 -7.82 1.86 -10.49
C TYR A 76 -6.55 1.70 -11.32
N ALA A 77 -5.40 1.47 -10.70
CA ALA A 77 -4.15 1.27 -11.43
C ALA A 77 -4.22 0.11 -12.46
N PRO A 78 -4.76 -1.08 -12.13
CA PRO A 78 -4.84 -2.19 -13.10
C PRO A 78 -5.85 -1.94 -14.21
N GLY A 79 -7.00 -1.37 -13.86
CA GLY A 79 -8.12 -1.19 -14.79
C GLY A 79 -7.94 -0.01 -15.75
N LEU A 80 -7.29 1.06 -15.28
CA LEU A 80 -7.09 2.31 -16.02
C LEU A 80 -5.64 2.52 -16.48
N SER A 81 -4.75 1.54 -16.28
CA SER A 81 -3.33 1.64 -16.63
C SER A 81 -2.64 2.86 -16.03
N LEU A 82 -3.01 3.22 -14.81
CA LEU A 82 -2.46 4.38 -14.09
C LEU A 82 -1.28 3.97 -13.21
N SER A 83 -0.34 4.90 -13.00
CA SER A 83 0.67 4.74 -11.95
C SER A 83 0.00 4.72 -10.57
N LYS A 84 0.64 4.07 -9.59
CA LYS A 84 0.12 4.00 -8.21
C LYS A 84 -0.20 5.38 -7.60
N ASP A 85 0.59 6.39 -7.94
CA ASP A 85 0.45 7.74 -7.38
C ASP A 85 -0.70 8.49 -8.06
N VAL A 86 -0.86 8.34 -9.38
CA VAL A 86 -2.00 8.90 -10.12
C VAL A 86 -3.30 8.20 -9.72
N ALA A 87 -3.27 6.88 -9.55
CA ALA A 87 -4.43 6.12 -9.07
C ALA A 87 -4.85 6.52 -7.65
N ALA A 88 -3.88 6.82 -6.75
CA ALA A 88 -4.18 7.35 -5.43
C ALA A 88 -4.81 8.76 -5.51
N ALA A 89 -4.29 9.64 -6.37
CA ALA A 89 -4.86 10.96 -6.62
C ALA A 89 -6.30 10.86 -7.18
N TYR A 90 -6.56 9.87 -8.04
CA TYR A 90 -7.89 9.60 -8.55
C TYR A 90 -8.88 9.20 -7.44
N VAL A 91 -8.47 8.36 -6.49
CA VAL A 91 -9.29 8.03 -5.30
C VAL A 91 -9.62 9.28 -4.48
N ILE A 92 -8.62 10.15 -4.25
CA ILE A 92 -8.80 11.40 -3.50
C ILE A 92 -9.84 12.29 -4.19
N GLY A 93 -9.73 12.47 -5.51
CA GLY A 93 -10.70 13.25 -6.29
C GLY A 93 -12.11 12.65 -6.24
N ARG A 94 -12.24 11.33 -6.40
CA ARG A 94 -13.53 10.64 -6.30
C ARG A 94 -14.20 10.82 -4.93
N ARG A 95 -13.43 10.72 -3.85
CA ARG A 95 -13.95 10.98 -2.49
C ARG A 95 -14.41 12.42 -2.31
N ALA A 96 -13.71 13.38 -2.91
CA ALA A 96 -14.10 14.79 -2.83
C ALA A 96 -15.42 15.06 -3.57
N LEU A 97 -15.70 14.29 -4.62
CA LEU A 97 -17.00 14.28 -5.31
C LEU A 97 -18.09 13.48 -4.58
N GLY A 98 -17.82 12.93 -3.39
CA GLY A 98 -18.78 12.16 -2.60
C GLY A 98 -18.91 10.68 -2.99
N PHE A 99 -18.05 10.15 -3.86
CA PHE A 99 -18.09 8.72 -4.20
C PHE A 99 -17.45 7.86 -3.12
N GLU A 100 -18.13 6.77 -2.78
CA GLU A 100 -17.60 5.72 -1.90
C GLU A 100 -16.86 4.62 -2.67
N GLU A 101 -15.79 4.11 -2.07
CA GLU A 101 -14.93 3.10 -2.67
C GLU A 101 -15.34 1.68 -2.28
N LYS A 102 -16.30 1.13 -3.04
CA LYS A 102 -16.73 -0.27 -2.91
C LYS A 102 -15.72 -1.25 -3.52
N LEU A 103 -15.66 -2.45 -2.95
CA LEU A 103 -14.88 -3.57 -3.47
C LEU A 103 -15.47 -4.05 -4.81
N PRO A 104 -14.63 -4.24 -5.84
CA PRO A 104 -15.00 -4.93 -7.06
C PRO A 104 -15.44 -6.38 -6.81
N LYS A 105 -16.47 -6.85 -7.53
CA LYS A 105 -17.00 -8.21 -7.41
C LYS A 105 -15.93 -9.30 -7.53
N GLY A 106 -14.95 -9.12 -8.41
CA GLY A 106 -13.84 -10.07 -8.57
C GLY A 106 -12.99 -10.21 -7.29
N TYR A 107 -12.72 -9.11 -6.60
CA TYR A 107 -12.02 -9.16 -5.31
C TYR A 107 -12.89 -9.66 -4.17
N GLU A 108 -14.19 -9.40 -4.19
CA GLU A 108 -15.11 -9.99 -3.21
C GLU A 108 -15.17 -11.51 -3.36
N ALA A 109 -15.24 -12.02 -4.60
CA ALA A 109 -15.18 -13.45 -4.87
C ALA A 109 -13.82 -14.04 -4.44
N LEU A 110 -12.72 -13.34 -4.73
CA LEU A 110 -11.38 -13.77 -4.30
C LEU A 110 -11.24 -13.87 -2.77
N LEU A 111 -11.78 -12.92 -2.02
CA LEU A 111 -11.73 -12.97 -0.55
C LEU A 111 -12.63 -14.05 0.06
N LYS A 112 -13.62 -14.55 -0.69
CA LYS A 112 -14.44 -15.70 -0.32
C LYS A 112 -13.81 -17.04 -0.69
N ASP A 113 -12.85 -17.03 -1.62
CA ASP A 113 -12.11 -18.22 -2.02
C ASP A 113 -11.12 -18.61 -0.91
N GLU A 114 -11.45 -19.69 -0.19
CA GLU A 114 -10.61 -20.23 0.87
C GLU A 114 -9.25 -20.71 0.36
N SER A 115 -9.17 -21.14 -0.89
CA SER A 115 -7.91 -21.58 -1.49
C SER A 115 -6.92 -20.42 -1.58
N PHE A 116 -7.37 -19.25 -2.05
CA PHE A 116 -6.55 -18.04 -2.11
C PHE A 116 -6.03 -17.64 -0.73
N LEU A 117 -6.90 -17.62 0.29
CA LEU A 117 -6.49 -17.27 1.66
C LEU A 117 -5.51 -18.29 2.24
N ARG A 118 -5.72 -19.58 1.98
CA ARG A 118 -4.83 -20.65 2.41
C ARG A 118 -3.45 -20.53 1.76
N GLU A 119 -3.38 -20.30 0.46
CA GLU A 119 -2.09 -20.13 -0.26
C GLU A 119 -1.35 -18.86 0.19
N ALA A 120 -2.07 -17.75 0.39
CA ALA A 120 -1.45 -16.54 0.92
C ALA A 120 -0.88 -16.77 2.33
N ARG A 121 -1.60 -17.50 3.21
CA ARG A 121 -1.14 -17.85 4.55
C ARG A 121 0.07 -18.78 4.50
N SER A 122 0.01 -19.86 3.71
CA SER A 122 1.09 -20.84 3.57
C SER A 122 2.39 -20.17 3.10
N PHE A 123 2.29 -19.24 2.15
CA PHE A 123 3.42 -18.42 1.70
C PHE A 123 4.08 -17.65 2.86
N TYR A 124 3.27 -16.96 3.66
CA TYR A 124 3.79 -16.16 4.78
C TYR A 124 4.34 -17.02 5.91
N GLU A 125 3.72 -18.16 6.21
CA GLU A 125 4.22 -19.13 7.19
C GLU A 125 5.57 -19.71 6.78
N ALA A 126 5.71 -20.14 5.52
CA ALA A 126 6.96 -20.63 4.97
C ALA A 126 8.06 -19.55 5.03
N ARG A 127 7.73 -18.31 4.61
CA ARG A 127 8.65 -17.18 4.69
C ARG A 127 9.03 -16.82 6.13
N MET A 128 8.09 -16.94 7.07
CA MET A 128 8.36 -16.73 8.49
C MET A 128 9.36 -17.76 9.02
N ALA A 129 9.15 -19.04 8.71
CA ALA A 129 10.05 -20.12 9.12
C ALA A 129 11.46 -19.93 8.55
N GLN A 130 11.57 -19.55 7.27
CA GLN A 130 12.85 -19.22 6.63
C GLN A 130 13.56 -18.08 7.37
N LEU A 131 12.90 -16.95 7.59
CA LEU A 131 13.50 -15.80 8.26
C LEU A 131 13.87 -16.07 9.72
N GLN A 132 13.15 -16.98 10.40
CA GLN A 132 13.53 -17.42 11.74
C GLN A 132 14.83 -18.25 11.73
N ARG A 133 15.04 -19.09 10.71
CA ARG A 133 16.30 -19.84 10.53
C ARG A 133 17.46 -18.89 10.24
N GLU A 134 17.32 -18.04 9.23
CA GLU A 134 18.33 -17.01 8.89
C GLU A 134 18.71 -16.18 10.12
N ARG A 135 17.71 -15.73 10.89
CA ARG A 135 17.91 -14.96 12.13
C ARG A 135 18.71 -15.70 13.20
N LYS A 136 18.55 -17.01 13.34
CA LYS A 136 19.28 -17.81 14.33
C LYS A 136 20.75 -17.95 13.95
N GLU A 137 21.03 -18.20 12.68
CA GLU A 137 22.37 -18.49 12.15
C GLU A 137 23.28 -17.25 12.07
N GLU A 138 22.69 -16.09 11.80
CA GLU A 138 23.46 -14.86 11.69
C GLU A 138 24.15 -14.45 12.97
N LYS A 139 25.26 -13.75 12.82
CA LYS A 139 25.99 -13.15 13.94
C LYS A 139 25.91 -11.62 13.88
N ASN A 140 25.74 -11.06 12.68
CA ASN A 140 25.66 -9.63 12.46
C ASN A 140 24.40 -9.00 13.12
N PRO A 141 24.56 -8.08 14.09
CA PRO A 141 23.43 -7.46 14.78
C PRO A 141 22.55 -6.60 13.86
N TYR A 142 23.08 -6.03 12.78
CA TYR A 142 22.32 -5.20 11.84
C TYR A 142 21.38 -6.04 10.98
N LEU A 143 21.85 -7.19 10.48
CA LEU A 143 21.05 -8.14 9.72
C LEU A 143 19.99 -8.80 10.59
N LYS A 144 20.32 -9.17 11.83
CA LYS A 144 19.32 -9.61 12.83
C LYS A 144 18.20 -8.60 13.04
N ARG A 145 18.53 -7.31 13.19
CA ARG A 145 17.52 -6.24 13.30
C ARG A 145 16.66 -6.11 12.05
N ARG A 146 17.23 -6.33 10.86
CA ARG A 146 16.46 -6.36 9.60
C ARG A 146 15.45 -7.49 9.58
N TRP A 147 15.85 -8.72 9.88
CA TRP A 147 14.92 -9.84 9.89
C TRP A 147 13.89 -9.76 11.01
N SER A 148 14.24 -9.25 12.19
CA SER A 148 13.23 -8.97 13.23
C SER A 148 12.16 -7.97 12.78
N ARG A 149 12.48 -7.04 11.87
CA ARG A 149 11.49 -6.14 11.26
C ARG A 149 10.65 -6.87 10.23
N GLU A 150 11.29 -7.68 9.40
CA GLU A 150 10.61 -8.49 8.39
C GLU A 150 9.63 -9.48 9.04
N LEU A 151 10.04 -10.17 10.10
CA LEU A 151 9.18 -11.04 10.91
C LEU A 151 7.96 -10.29 11.47
N ARG A 152 8.12 -9.07 11.99
CA ARG A 152 6.98 -8.25 12.45
C ARG A 152 6.03 -7.88 11.32
N ARG A 153 6.54 -7.62 10.11
CA ARG A 153 5.70 -7.36 8.93
C ARG A 153 4.91 -8.60 8.55
N ILE A 154 5.54 -9.78 8.55
CA ILE A 154 4.89 -11.04 8.25
C ILE A 154 3.84 -11.39 9.30
N GLN A 155 4.13 -11.21 10.58
CA GLN A 155 3.15 -11.38 11.66
C GLN A 155 1.93 -10.46 11.46
N SER A 156 2.15 -9.20 11.09
CA SER A 156 1.06 -8.27 10.76
C SER A 156 0.28 -8.67 9.51
N ALA A 157 0.94 -9.25 8.51
CA ALA A 157 0.31 -9.77 7.31
C ALA A 157 -0.57 -10.99 7.63
N LEU A 158 -0.05 -11.96 8.37
CA LEU A 158 -0.80 -13.13 8.86
C LEU A 158 -2.02 -12.70 9.69
N ALA A 159 -1.85 -11.76 10.64
CA ALA A 159 -2.96 -11.23 11.41
C ALA A 159 -4.05 -10.58 10.53
N SER A 160 -3.65 -9.94 9.43
CA SER A 160 -4.61 -9.37 8.46
C SER A 160 -5.36 -10.46 7.70
N LEU A 161 -4.68 -11.54 7.29
CA LEU A 161 -5.26 -12.67 6.58
C LEU A 161 -6.18 -13.53 7.47
N SER A 162 -5.99 -13.52 8.80
CA SER A 162 -6.84 -14.23 9.75
C SER A 162 -8.23 -13.62 9.92
N SER A 163 -8.43 -12.35 9.52
CA SER A 163 -9.74 -11.67 9.62
C SER A 163 -10.10 -10.91 8.34
N PRO A 164 -10.42 -11.60 7.23
CA PRO A 164 -10.63 -10.98 5.92
C PRO A 164 -11.70 -9.87 5.87
N TRP A 165 -12.71 -9.99 6.75
CA TRP A 165 -13.89 -9.12 6.83
C TRP A 165 -13.91 -8.23 8.08
N GLY A 166 -12.74 -7.92 8.65
CA GLY A 166 -12.67 -7.06 9.84
C GLY A 166 -13.30 -5.67 9.62
N SER A 167 -13.77 -5.06 10.71
CA SER A 167 -14.45 -3.76 10.64
C SER A 167 -13.50 -2.67 10.14
N PRO A 168 -13.93 -1.86 9.14
CA PRO A 168 -13.27 -0.62 8.83
C PRO A 168 -13.26 0.26 10.09
N GLY A 169 -12.08 0.67 10.54
CA GLY A 169 -11.99 1.74 11.53
C GLY A 169 -12.79 2.96 11.05
N SER A 170 -13.39 3.70 12.01
CA SER A 170 -14.28 4.84 11.74
C SER A 170 -13.68 5.84 10.74
N TRP A 171 -14.49 6.24 9.76
CA TRP A 171 -14.16 7.22 8.72
C TRP A 171 -14.07 8.65 9.26
N LYS A 172 -14.53 8.90 10.50
CA LYS A 172 -14.82 10.23 11.04
C LYS A 172 -13.64 10.92 11.74
N GLY A 173 -12.43 10.38 11.64
CA GLY A 173 -11.26 10.88 12.37
C GLY A 173 -10.19 11.54 11.49
N VAL A 174 -9.59 12.62 11.99
CA VAL A 174 -8.25 13.03 11.56
C VAL A 174 -7.30 11.90 11.92
N THR A 175 -6.84 11.16 10.92
CA THR A 175 -6.00 9.98 11.18
C THR A 175 -4.58 10.39 11.57
N GLU A 176 -4.00 9.68 12.54
CA GLU A 176 -2.57 9.71 12.89
C GLU A 176 -1.64 9.24 11.74
N GLY A 177 -2.19 8.87 10.58
CA GLY A 177 -1.46 8.50 9.37
C GLY A 177 -2.39 7.91 8.32
N ARG A 178 -1.86 7.60 7.13
CA ARG A 178 -2.69 7.17 5.98
C ARG A 178 -3.53 5.91 6.22
N ASN A 179 -3.09 4.99 7.07
CA ASN A 179 -3.77 3.70 7.28
C ASN A 179 -3.87 3.41 8.79
N PRO A 180 -5.08 3.40 9.40
CA PRO A 180 -5.26 2.91 10.77
C PRO A 180 -4.92 1.42 10.90
N SER A 181 -4.81 0.88 12.12
CA SER A 181 -4.67 -0.58 12.35
C SER A 181 -5.98 -1.32 12.05
N GLY A 182 -5.91 -2.65 11.84
CA GLY A 182 -7.08 -3.52 11.64
C GLY A 182 -7.17 -4.15 10.24
N ALA A 183 -7.96 -5.21 10.14
CA ALA A 183 -8.14 -5.98 8.92
C ALA A 183 -9.26 -5.36 8.06
N HIS A 184 -8.86 -4.51 7.11
CA HIS A 184 -9.76 -3.96 6.10
C HIS A 184 -9.62 -4.80 4.83
N PRO A 185 -10.71 -5.17 4.12
CA PRO A 185 -10.62 -6.01 2.91
C PRO A 185 -9.56 -5.56 1.89
N TRP A 186 -9.49 -4.25 1.59
CA TRP A 186 -8.41 -3.66 0.78
C TRP A 186 -6.98 -4.01 1.23
N ARG A 187 -6.73 -4.07 2.54
CA ARG A 187 -5.41 -4.44 3.09
C ARG A 187 -5.15 -5.93 3.00
N VAL A 188 -6.18 -6.74 3.22
CA VAL A 188 -6.10 -8.21 3.09
C VAL A 188 -5.78 -8.57 1.64
N LEU A 189 -6.46 -7.94 0.68
CA LEU A 189 -6.14 -8.05 -0.75
C LEU A 189 -4.71 -7.64 -1.05
N ARG A 190 -4.26 -6.49 -0.55
CA ARG A 190 -2.88 -6.04 -0.75
C ARG A 190 -1.87 -7.07 -0.23
N VAL A 191 -2.09 -7.58 0.97
CA VAL A 191 -1.22 -8.58 1.60
C VAL A 191 -1.22 -9.89 0.81
N GLY A 192 -2.38 -10.38 0.38
CA GLY A 192 -2.48 -11.64 -0.37
C GLY A 192 -2.00 -11.55 -1.82
N LEU A 193 -2.22 -10.43 -2.50
CA LEU A 193 -1.91 -10.27 -3.92
C LEU A 193 -0.47 -9.81 -4.18
N PHE A 194 0.12 -8.94 -3.35
CA PHE A 194 1.36 -8.29 -3.77
C PHE A 194 2.58 -9.18 -3.62
N LEU A 195 2.96 -9.50 -2.39
CA LEU A 195 4.15 -10.31 -2.16
C LEU A 195 3.92 -11.80 -2.52
N PRO A 196 2.80 -12.43 -2.13
CA PRO A 196 2.58 -13.85 -2.40
C PRO A 196 2.31 -14.16 -3.89
N LEU A 197 1.44 -13.38 -4.56
CA LEU A 197 1.06 -13.63 -5.95
C LEU A 197 1.99 -12.92 -6.96
N LEU A 198 2.31 -11.64 -6.74
CA LEU A 198 3.15 -10.86 -7.67
C LEU A 198 4.65 -10.86 -7.33
N GLY A 199 5.05 -11.47 -6.21
CA GLY A 199 6.45 -11.56 -5.79
C GLY A 199 7.10 -10.25 -5.34
N LEU A 200 6.34 -9.15 -5.24
CA LEU A 200 6.86 -7.81 -4.95
C LEU A 200 6.09 -7.13 -3.81
N GLU A 201 6.79 -6.47 -2.87
CA GLU A 201 6.13 -5.75 -1.77
C GLU A 201 5.23 -4.60 -2.26
N VAL A 202 5.65 -3.91 -3.32
CA VAL A 202 4.90 -2.84 -4.00
C VAL A 202 5.23 -2.92 -5.49
N PRO A 203 4.47 -3.69 -6.28
CA PRO A 203 4.66 -3.79 -7.72
C PRO A 203 4.56 -2.41 -8.39
N ARG A 204 5.39 -2.17 -9.40
CA ARG A 204 5.24 -0.99 -10.28
C ARG A 204 4.18 -1.23 -11.34
N ASP A 205 4.23 -2.41 -11.95
CA ASP A 205 3.21 -2.89 -12.86
C ASP A 205 2.13 -3.63 -12.08
N LEU A 206 0.90 -3.16 -12.21
CA LEU A 206 -0.29 -3.70 -11.56
C LEU A 206 -1.26 -4.30 -12.58
N SER A 207 -0.90 -4.32 -13.87
CA SER A 207 -1.69 -4.93 -14.94
C SER A 207 -2.02 -6.42 -14.72
N PRO A 208 -1.20 -7.26 -14.04
CA PRO A 208 -1.56 -8.64 -13.77
C PRO A 208 -2.80 -8.82 -12.87
N LEU A 209 -3.22 -7.77 -12.16
CA LEU A 209 -4.43 -7.79 -11.33
C LEU A 209 -5.72 -7.55 -12.13
N LYS A 210 -5.62 -7.12 -13.38
CA LYS A 210 -6.79 -6.79 -14.22
C LYS A 210 -7.75 -7.98 -14.41
N PRO A 211 -7.30 -9.21 -14.71
CA PRO A 211 -8.22 -10.36 -14.82
C PRO A 211 -8.98 -10.62 -13.51
N ILE A 212 -8.28 -10.52 -12.38
CA ILE A 212 -8.85 -10.74 -11.04
C ILE A 212 -9.91 -9.68 -10.72
N LEU A 213 -9.63 -8.42 -11.06
CA LEU A 213 -10.57 -7.31 -10.91
C LEU A 213 -11.90 -7.56 -11.63
N HIS A 214 -11.82 -8.15 -12.83
CA HIS A 214 -12.97 -8.47 -13.69
C HIS A 214 -13.62 -9.84 -13.36
N GLY A 215 -13.12 -10.57 -12.36
CA GLY A 215 -13.70 -11.85 -11.92
C GLY A 215 -13.23 -13.07 -12.70
N SER A 216 -12.19 -12.94 -13.53
CA SER A 216 -11.56 -14.06 -14.25
C SER A 216 -10.53 -14.81 -13.38
N TRP A 217 -10.78 -14.91 -12.07
CA TRP A 217 -9.92 -15.67 -11.16
C TRP A 217 -10.24 -17.17 -11.29
N GLU A 218 -9.29 -17.94 -11.81
CA GLU A 218 -9.41 -19.39 -12.02
C GLU A 218 -8.69 -20.21 -10.94
N GLY A 219 -8.34 -19.57 -9.82
CA GLY A 219 -7.56 -20.18 -8.75
C GLY A 219 -6.07 -19.87 -8.83
N TRP A 220 -5.36 -20.30 -7.79
CA TRP A 220 -3.92 -20.13 -7.68
C TRP A 220 -3.20 -21.04 -8.67
N LYS A 221 -2.97 -20.56 -9.90
CA LYS A 221 -2.20 -21.32 -10.89
C LYS A 221 -0.74 -21.36 -10.42
N VAL A 222 -0.31 -22.54 -9.97
CA VAL A 222 1.11 -22.85 -9.75
C VAL A 222 1.78 -22.81 -11.12
N GLY A 223 2.27 -21.64 -11.51
CA GLY A 223 3.15 -21.55 -12.67
C GLY A 223 4.38 -22.42 -12.41
N SER A 224 4.79 -23.21 -13.40
CA SER A 224 6.00 -24.05 -13.39
C SER A 224 7.32 -23.25 -13.33
N GLY A 225 7.26 -21.98 -12.94
CA GLY A 225 8.42 -21.15 -12.63
C GLY A 225 8.86 -21.36 -11.18
N PRO A 226 10.11 -20.99 -10.83
CA PRO A 226 10.59 -21.12 -9.47
C PRO A 226 9.64 -20.42 -8.49
N HIS A 227 9.37 -21.08 -7.37
CA HIS A 227 8.60 -20.52 -6.25
C HIS A 227 9.05 -19.08 -5.97
N PRO A 228 8.14 -18.11 -5.71
CA PRO A 228 8.51 -16.72 -5.42
C PRO A 228 9.29 -16.54 -4.08
N GLY A 229 9.58 -17.63 -3.37
CA GLY A 229 10.52 -17.70 -2.25
C GLY A 229 11.93 -18.19 -2.61
N GLY A 230 12.13 -18.72 -3.83
CA GLY A 230 13.42 -19.07 -4.41
C GLY A 230 13.91 -17.94 -5.29
N GLY A 231 14.41 -16.86 -4.70
CA GLY A 231 15.18 -15.89 -5.47
C GLY A 231 16.44 -16.55 -6.03
N PRO A 232 16.87 -16.24 -7.26
CA PRO A 232 18.25 -16.51 -7.65
C PRO A 232 19.16 -15.77 -6.66
N GLY A 233 20.21 -16.46 -6.21
CA GLY A 233 21.17 -15.95 -5.24
C GLY A 233 21.57 -14.50 -5.55
N CYS A 234 21.60 -13.69 -4.50
CA CYS A 234 22.05 -12.30 -4.47
C CYS A 234 22.87 -11.89 -5.70
N ALA A 235 22.21 -11.38 -6.74
CA ALA A 235 22.90 -10.54 -7.71
C ALA A 235 23.22 -9.25 -6.97
N ASN A 236 24.48 -9.12 -6.56
CA ASN A 236 25.06 -7.87 -6.08
C ASN A 236 24.88 -6.81 -7.16
N VAL A 237 23.81 -6.01 -7.06
CA VAL A 237 23.69 -4.79 -7.85
C VAL A 237 24.50 -3.73 -7.12
N HIS A 238 25.78 -3.65 -7.47
CA HIS A 238 26.58 -2.44 -7.24
C HIS A 238 25.95 -1.30 -8.05
N PHE A 239 25.67 -0.19 -7.38
CA PHE A 239 25.51 1.09 -8.07
C PHE A 239 26.88 1.76 -8.04
N TYR A 240 27.39 2.11 -9.22
CA TYR A 240 28.56 2.98 -9.41
C TYR A 240 28.36 4.32 -8.69
#